data_AF-A0A1V9K5J3-F1
#
_entry.id   AF-A0A1V9K5J3-F1
#
_cell.length_a   1.000
_cell.length_b   1.000
_cell.length_c   1.000
_cell.angle_alpha   90.00
_cell.angle_beta   90.00
_cell.angle_gamma   90.00
#
_symmetry.space_group_name_H-M   'P 1'
#
loop_
_entity.id
_entity.type
_entity.pdbx_description
1 polymer ?
#
loop_
_entity_poly.entity_id
_entity_poly.type
_entity_poly.pdbx_seq_one_letter_code
_entity_poly.pdbx_strand_id
1 'polypeptide(L)'
;MADIQHHTLRRVLRREIAGTIGLLTDEQDFRTMRNYRSFAFDDHTTYLQQVESLLRSLAAQGSHTTVALFDPVEYAEYCAESGLEPDTPSSRTRFTAHLAATGPTVPYDGQPLAELVPDLVDEAVRQATWEYATTLLARIGTCATCGEDIGRASFIRAAHLLTRVVDTAGPGSLHLVCSVSTAPDTLVAVLRVEERTDDAIRLDESEALEFTTVLALGIATRSAGGLVMRTTTPDTTDRVYGWRLRGENLDPLTASEVFDAYCTDIESGDLVSPESGVDYGTPPDLGDTGEGTHHTH
;
A
#
# COMPACT_ATOMS: atom_id res chain seq x y z
N MET A 1 30.86 -39.10 -12.06
CA MET A 1 30.12 -39.10 -10.77
C MET A 1 30.21 -37.77 -10.03
N ALA A 2 31.39 -37.16 -9.86
CA ALA A 2 31.53 -35.86 -9.17
C ALA A 2 30.82 -34.68 -9.88
N ASP A 3 30.78 -34.68 -11.20
CA ASP A 3 30.17 -33.61 -12.01
C ASP A 3 28.63 -33.59 -11.92
N ILE A 4 28.00 -34.78 -12.01
CA ILE A 4 26.54 -34.96 -11.81
C ILE A 4 26.13 -34.55 -10.39
N GLN A 5 26.98 -34.82 -9.39
CA GLN A 5 26.74 -34.42 -8.00
C GLN A 5 26.82 -32.89 -7.81
N HIS A 6 27.76 -32.21 -8.48
CA HIS A 6 27.85 -30.75 -8.47
C HIS A 6 26.67 -30.07 -9.17
N HIS A 7 26.22 -30.62 -10.31
CA HIS A 7 25.02 -30.12 -10.98
C HIS A 7 23.75 -30.31 -10.14
N THR A 8 23.65 -31.42 -9.41
CA THR A 8 22.51 -31.69 -8.51
C THR A 8 22.52 -30.76 -7.30
N LEU A 9 23.68 -30.54 -6.66
CA LEU A 9 23.82 -29.61 -5.54
C LEU A 9 23.57 -28.15 -5.95
N ARG A 10 24.10 -27.70 -7.09
CA ARG A 10 23.80 -26.37 -7.64
C ARG A 10 22.32 -26.18 -7.93
N ARG A 11 21.63 -27.23 -8.38
CA ARG A 11 20.18 -27.18 -8.63
C ARG A 11 19.40 -27.07 -7.33
N VAL A 12 19.79 -27.79 -6.26
CA VAL A 12 19.16 -27.66 -4.94
C VAL A 12 19.35 -26.24 -4.40
N LEU A 13 20.59 -25.73 -4.40
CA LEU A 13 20.88 -24.37 -3.93
C LEU A 13 20.12 -23.29 -4.72
N ARG A 14 19.92 -23.46 -6.04
CA ARG A 14 19.13 -22.51 -6.85
C ARG A 14 17.66 -22.45 -6.46
N ARG A 15 17.09 -23.53 -5.93
CA ARG A 15 15.70 -23.54 -5.44
C ARG A 15 15.53 -22.83 -4.11
N GLU A 16 16.60 -22.80 -3.32
CA GLU A 16 16.64 -22.14 -2.02
C GLU A 16 16.90 -20.63 -2.13
N ILE A 17 17.22 -20.12 -3.33
CA ILE A 17 17.43 -18.69 -3.58
C ILE A 17 16.09 -18.01 -3.81
N ALA A 18 15.77 -17.03 -2.97
CA ALA A 18 14.76 -16.03 -3.27
C ALA A 18 15.30 -15.01 -4.28
N GLY A 19 14.51 -14.66 -5.28
CA GLY A 19 14.90 -13.70 -6.33
C GLY A 19 13.83 -12.66 -6.59
N THR A 20 14.23 -11.53 -7.14
CA THR A 20 13.31 -10.46 -7.54
C THR A 20 13.47 -10.17 -9.03
N ILE A 21 12.35 -9.94 -9.71
CA ILE A 21 12.33 -9.51 -11.10
C ILE A 21 11.72 -8.10 -11.17
N GLY A 22 12.46 -7.17 -11.77
CA GLY A 22 11.92 -5.85 -12.13
C GLY A 22 11.07 -5.95 -13.39
N LEU A 23 9.85 -5.45 -13.32
CA LEU A 23 8.83 -5.54 -14.37
C LEU A 23 8.48 -4.15 -14.90
N LEU A 24 8.57 -3.98 -16.22
CA LEU A 24 8.06 -2.82 -16.95
C LEU A 24 6.58 -3.08 -17.27
N THR A 25 5.67 -2.56 -16.44
CA THR A 25 4.23 -2.86 -16.54
C THR A 25 3.54 -2.09 -17.65
N ASP A 26 4.01 -0.88 -17.98
CA ASP A 26 3.46 -0.06 -19.04
C ASP A 26 4.38 0.04 -20.28
N GLU A 27 3.76 0.38 -21.41
CA GLU A 27 4.39 0.48 -22.72
C GLU A 27 5.31 1.71 -22.83
N GLN A 28 5.04 2.79 -22.09
CA GLN A 28 5.85 4.01 -22.14
C GLN A 28 7.21 3.77 -21.49
N ASP A 29 7.24 3.15 -20.32
CA ASP A 29 8.46 2.79 -19.61
C ASP A 29 9.27 1.76 -20.38
N PHE A 30 8.59 0.79 -21.00
CA PHE A 30 9.22 -0.14 -21.93
C PHE A 30 9.95 0.60 -23.06
N ARG A 31 9.30 1.58 -23.70
CA ARG A 31 9.91 2.39 -24.76
C ARG A 31 11.09 3.23 -24.26
N THR A 32 11.04 3.74 -23.03
CA THR A 32 12.17 4.44 -22.43
C THR A 32 13.38 3.51 -22.32
N MET A 33 13.17 2.27 -21.88
CA MET A 33 14.23 1.27 -21.78
C MET A 33 14.81 0.83 -23.13
N ARG A 34 14.05 0.93 -24.23
CA ARG A 34 14.54 0.65 -25.60
C ARG A 34 15.66 1.57 -26.04
N ASN A 35 15.87 2.71 -25.38
CA ASN A 35 16.99 3.60 -25.67
C ASN A 35 18.35 2.99 -25.25
N TYR A 36 18.34 1.97 -24.37
CA TYR A 36 19.54 1.22 -23.97
C TYR A 36 19.74 0.02 -24.91
N ARG A 37 20.87 -0.02 -25.63
CA ARG A 37 21.13 -1.04 -26.66
C ARG A 37 21.21 -2.46 -26.09
N SER A 38 21.62 -2.58 -24.83
CA SER A 38 21.68 -3.85 -24.09
C SER A 38 20.31 -4.36 -23.63
N PHE A 39 19.24 -3.60 -23.84
CA PHE A 39 17.85 -4.03 -23.63
C PHE A 39 17.25 -4.53 -24.95
N ALA A 40 17.41 -5.83 -25.21
CA ALA A 40 17.21 -6.46 -26.51
C ALA A 40 15.77 -6.95 -26.79
N PHE A 41 14.75 -6.41 -26.12
CA PHE A 41 13.35 -6.72 -26.41
C PHE A 41 12.79 -5.72 -27.42
N ASP A 42 12.03 -6.15 -28.42
CA ASP A 42 11.52 -5.24 -29.46
C ASP A 42 10.06 -4.81 -29.27
N ASP A 43 9.28 -5.58 -28.51
CA ASP A 43 7.84 -5.43 -28.33
C ASP A 43 7.45 -5.72 -26.87
N HIS A 44 6.60 -4.88 -26.28
CA HIS A 44 6.21 -4.96 -24.87
C HIS A 44 5.36 -6.20 -24.58
N THR A 45 4.43 -6.55 -25.46
CA THR A 45 3.59 -7.75 -25.29
C THR A 45 4.47 -9.01 -25.25
N THR A 46 5.42 -9.09 -26.18
CA THR A 46 6.41 -10.18 -26.22
C THR A 46 7.28 -10.19 -24.98
N TYR A 47 7.74 -9.02 -24.50
CA TYR A 47 8.48 -8.90 -23.24
C TYR A 47 7.69 -9.46 -22.05
N LEU A 48 6.44 -9.04 -21.86
CA LEU A 48 5.60 -9.54 -20.76
C LEU A 48 5.39 -11.05 -20.84
N GLN A 49 5.13 -11.59 -22.04
CA GLN A 49 5.00 -13.05 -22.24
C GLN A 49 6.29 -13.81 -21.87
N GLN A 50 7.46 -13.27 -22.21
CA GLN A 50 8.74 -13.89 -21.86
C GLN A 50 9.02 -13.81 -20.36
N VAL A 51 8.71 -12.69 -19.70
CA VAL A 51 8.84 -12.54 -18.25
C VAL A 51 7.89 -13.49 -17.53
N GLU A 52 6.63 -13.61 -17.96
CA GLU A 52 5.67 -14.55 -17.38
C GLU A 52 6.16 -16.00 -17.55
N SER A 53 6.66 -16.38 -18.72
CA SER A 53 7.23 -17.71 -18.95
C SER A 53 8.41 -18.01 -18.02
N LEU A 54 9.27 -17.01 -17.79
CA LEU A 54 10.38 -17.11 -16.84
C LEU A 54 9.87 -17.30 -15.41
N LEU A 55 8.92 -16.47 -14.95
CA LEU A 55 8.31 -16.55 -13.63
C LEU A 55 7.67 -17.92 -13.38
N ARG A 56 6.86 -18.42 -14.33
CA ARG A 56 6.28 -19.76 -14.27
C ARG A 56 7.34 -20.85 -14.17
N SER A 57 8.44 -20.72 -14.90
CA SER A 57 9.57 -21.66 -14.84
C SER A 57 10.28 -21.64 -13.49
N LEU A 58 10.47 -20.47 -12.89
CA LEU A 58 11.07 -20.31 -11.56
C LEU A 58 10.18 -20.88 -10.46
N ALA A 59 8.88 -20.61 -10.52
CA ALA A 59 7.88 -21.15 -9.61
C ALA A 59 7.79 -22.68 -9.69
N ALA A 60 7.75 -23.25 -10.91
CA ALA A 60 7.75 -24.70 -11.11
C ALA A 60 9.03 -25.40 -10.59
N GLN A 61 10.12 -24.64 -10.46
CA GLN A 61 11.36 -25.13 -9.86
C GLN A 61 11.34 -25.04 -8.33
N GLY A 62 10.35 -24.40 -7.72
CA GLY A 62 10.23 -24.19 -6.27
C GLY A 62 11.00 -22.98 -5.76
N SER A 63 11.33 -22.02 -6.64
CA SER A 63 12.05 -20.80 -6.26
C SER A 63 11.05 -19.75 -5.77
N HIS A 64 11.35 -19.08 -4.66
CA HIS A 64 10.54 -17.97 -4.16
C HIS A 64 10.88 -16.72 -4.98
N THR A 65 9.95 -16.27 -5.80
CA THR A 65 10.20 -15.11 -6.68
C THR A 65 9.27 -13.97 -6.29
N THR A 66 9.81 -12.78 -6.12
CA THR A 66 9.04 -11.54 -6.00
C THR A 66 9.16 -10.72 -7.28
N VAL A 67 8.21 -9.83 -7.48
CA VAL A 67 8.18 -8.90 -8.61
C VAL A 67 8.13 -7.48 -8.06
N ALA A 68 8.90 -6.58 -8.67
CA ALA A 68 8.94 -5.15 -8.34
C ALA A 68 8.65 -4.33 -9.62
N LEU A 69 8.06 -3.14 -9.49
CA LEU A 69 7.97 -2.21 -10.61
C LEU A 69 9.37 -1.73 -10.99
N PHE A 70 9.65 -1.68 -12.29
CA PHE A 70 10.88 -1.12 -12.81
C PHE A 70 10.56 0.22 -13.45
N ASP A 71 10.82 1.32 -12.75
CA ASP A 71 10.72 2.67 -13.31
C ASP A 71 12.05 3.05 -14.00
N PRO A 72 12.05 3.35 -15.31
CA PRO A 72 13.24 3.76 -16.05
C PRO A 72 13.84 5.11 -15.63
N VAL A 73 13.02 6.01 -15.09
CA VAL A 73 13.45 7.31 -14.54
C VAL A 73 14.22 7.08 -13.26
N GLU A 74 13.65 6.35 -12.31
CA GLU A 74 14.35 5.97 -11.07
C GLU A 74 15.63 5.19 -11.36
N TYR A 75 15.61 4.29 -12.36
CA TYR A 75 16.80 3.57 -12.80
C TYR A 75 17.92 4.50 -13.28
N ALA A 76 17.58 5.53 -14.06
CA ALA A 76 18.55 6.50 -14.57
C ALA A 76 19.13 7.35 -13.43
N GLU A 77 18.30 7.78 -12.49
CA GLU A 77 18.71 8.50 -11.28
C GLU A 77 19.64 7.64 -10.42
N TYR A 78 19.24 6.40 -10.11
CA TYR A 78 20.06 5.44 -9.37
C TYR A 78 21.44 5.23 -10.03
N CYS A 79 21.48 5.09 -11.36
CA CYS A 79 22.75 4.94 -12.07
C CYS A 79 23.61 6.21 -11.97
N ALA A 80 23.01 7.40 -12.09
CA ALA A 80 23.73 8.67 -11.98
C ALA A 80 24.31 8.86 -10.57
N GLU A 81 23.52 8.62 -9.53
CA GLU A 81 23.94 8.73 -8.12
C GLU A 81 25.01 7.70 -7.76
N SER A 82 24.88 6.48 -8.29
CA SER A 82 25.80 5.36 -8.01
C SER A 82 27.03 5.34 -8.93
N GLY A 83 27.12 6.23 -9.92
CA GLY A 83 28.19 6.26 -10.91
C GLY A 83 28.25 5.01 -11.80
N LEU A 84 27.11 4.41 -12.11
CA LEU A 84 26.98 3.20 -12.93
C LEU A 84 26.69 3.54 -14.40
N GLU A 85 27.20 2.72 -15.32
CA GLU A 85 26.85 2.79 -16.75
C GLU A 85 25.44 2.21 -16.96
N PRO A 86 24.44 3.01 -17.38
CA PRO A 86 23.07 2.55 -17.47
C PRO A 86 22.81 1.57 -18.64
N ASP A 87 23.62 1.56 -19.71
CA ASP A 87 23.46 0.59 -20.81
C ASP A 87 24.18 -0.75 -20.54
N THR A 88 24.05 -1.32 -19.33
CA THR A 88 24.57 -2.66 -19.02
C THR A 88 23.56 -3.56 -18.29
N PRO A 89 23.56 -4.89 -18.57
CA PRO A 89 22.77 -5.84 -17.79
C PRO A 89 23.12 -5.83 -16.30
N SER A 90 24.39 -5.62 -15.95
CA SER A 90 24.85 -5.58 -14.55
C SER A 90 24.25 -4.42 -13.75
N SER A 91 24.12 -3.23 -14.36
CA SER A 91 23.49 -2.08 -13.70
C SER A 91 22.01 -2.33 -13.46
N ARG A 92 21.30 -2.90 -14.44
CA ARG A 92 19.90 -3.31 -14.25
C ARG A 92 19.74 -4.34 -13.14
N THR A 93 20.60 -5.36 -13.07
CA THR A 93 20.56 -6.34 -11.97
C THR A 93 20.81 -5.69 -10.61
N ARG A 94 21.74 -4.72 -10.52
CA ARG A 94 21.97 -3.97 -9.27
C ARG A 94 20.76 -3.14 -8.88
N PHE A 95 20.11 -2.50 -9.84
CA PHE A 95 18.89 -1.75 -9.58
C PHE A 95 17.74 -2.67 -9.15
N THR A 96 17.54 -3.83 -9.78
CA THR A 96 16.55 -4.82 -9.29
C THR A 96 16.87 -5.31 -7.87
N ALA A 97 18.14 -5.46 -7.51
CA ALA A 97 18.52 -5.79 -6.14
C ALA A 97 18.27 -4.62 -5.16
N HIS A 98 18.37 -3.36 -5.62
CA HIS A 98 17.98 -2.20 -4.86
C HIS A 98 16.46 -2.18 -4.62
N LEU A 99 15.66 -2.35 -5.67
CA LEU A 99 14.20 -2.49 -5.58
C LEU A 99 13.78 -3.59 -4.61
N ALA A 100 14.45 -4.75 -4.66
CA ALA A 100 14.18 -5.86 -3.72
C ALA A 100 14.45 -5.51 -2.25
N ALA A 101 15.31 -4.53 -1.98
CA ALA A 101 15.71 -4.14 -0.63
C ALA A 101 14.93 -2.93 -0.09
N THR A 102 14.44 -2.05 -0.96
CA THR A 102 13.88 -0.76 -0.58
C THR A 102 12.51 -0.46 -1.19
N GLY A 103 12.12 -1.16 -2.25
CA GLY A 103 10.93 -0.88 -3.02
C GLY A 103 9.79 -1.86 -2.77
N PRO A 104 8.61 -1.55 -3.34
CA PRO A 104 7.43 -2.38 -3.23
C PRO A 104 7.66 -3.68 -4.00
N THR A 105 7.42 -4.83 -3.36
CA THR A 105 7.50 -6.14 -4.03
C THR A 105 6.32 -7.01 -3.68
N VAL A 106 5.81 -7.73 -4.68
CA VAL A 106 4.71 -8.69 -4.53
C VAL A 106 5.23 -10.10 -4.82
N PRO A 107 4.87 -11.12 -4.00
CA PRO A 107 5.22 -12.50 -4.30
C PRO A 107 4.55 -13.01 -5.58
N TYR A 108 5.27 -13.86 -6.30
CA TYR A 108 4.75 -14.58 -7.45
C TYR A 108 4.37 -16.01 -7.07
N ASP A 109 3.07 -16.31 -7.07
CA ASP A 109 2.51 -17.59 -6.65
C ASP A 109 1.98 -18.44 -7.84
N GLY A 110 2.30 -18.04 -9.08
CA GLY A 110 1.95 -18.79 -10.30
C GLY A 110 0.79 -18.21 -11.13
N GLN A 111 0.19 -17.12 -10.66
CA GLN A 111 -0.85 -16.38 -11.37
C GLN A 111 -0.35 -15.78 -12.71
N PRO A 112 -1.25 -15.45 -13.66
CA PRO A 112 -0.91 -14.64 -14.84
C PRO A 112 -0.43 -13.23 -14.47
N LEU A 113 0.40 -12.60 -15.30
CA LEU A 113 0.84 -11.22 -15.04
C LEU A 113 -0.33 -10.23 -15.04
N ALA A 114 -1.36 -10.46 -15.84
CA ALA A 114 -2.55 -9.62 -15.87
C ALA A 114 -3.31 -9.56 -14.53
N GLU A 115 -3.16 -10.61 -13.70
CA GLU A 115 -3.75 -10.65 -12.34
C GLU A 115 -2.78 -10.06 -11.30
N LEU A 116 -1.46 -10.22 -11.49
CA LEU A 116 -0.43 -9.72 -10.57
C LEU A 116 -0.18 -8.20 -10.70
N VAL A 117 -0.23 -7.66 -11.92
CA VAL A 117 0.13 -6.26 -12.18
C VAL A 117 -0.73 -5.27 -11.37
N PRO A 118 -2.06 -5.44 -11.26
CA PRO A 118 -2.87 -4.60 -10.38
C PRO A 118 -2.35 -4.59 -8.93
N ASP A 119 -2.11 -5.76 -8.33
CA ASP A 119 -1.60 -5.85 -6.95
C ASP A 119 -0.25 -5.14 -6.78
N LEU A 120 0.63 -5.24 -7.79
CA LEU A 120 1.92 -4.59 -7.78
C LEU A 120 1.83 -3.07 -7.91
N VAL A 121 0.88 -2.57 -8.71
CA VAL A 121 0.60 -1.12 -8.81
C VAL A 121 0.01 -0.62 -7.50
N ASP A 122 -0.94 -1.33 -6.93
CA ASP A 122 -1.55 -0.99 -5.63
C ASP A 122 -0.48 -0.91 -4.54
N GLU A 123 0.43 -1.88 -4.47
CA GLU A 123 1.55 -1.88 -3.52
C GLU A 123 2.49 -0.69 -3.72
N ALA A 124 2.76 -0.30 -4.97
CA ALA A 124 3.60 0.86 -5.25
C ALA A 124 2.94 2.19 -4.88
N VAL A 125 1.63 2.34 -5.16
CA VAL A 125 0.85 3.51 -4.74
C VAL A 125 0.81 3.61 -3.21
N ARG A 126 0.68 2.47 -2.54
CA ARG A 126 0.72 2.36 -1.07
C ARG A 126 2.02 2.89 -0.49
N GLN A 127 3.15 2.40 -1.00
CA GLN A 127 4.46 2.86 -0.57
C GLN A 127 4.67 4.36 -0.84
N ALA A 128 4.33 4.83 -2.04
CA ALA A 128 4.47 6.25 -2.40
C ALA A 128 3.61 7.15 -1.48
N THR A 129 2.39 6.72 -1.15
CA THR A 129 1.50 7.43 -0.23
C THR A 129 2.11 7.54 1.16
N TRP A 130 2.66 6.44 1.67
CA TRP A 130 3.33 6.42 2.97
C TRP A 130 4.57 7.33 3.01
N GLU A 131 5.44 7.27 1.99
CA GLU A 131 6.65 8.09 1.89
C GLU A 131 6.32 9.58 1.83
N TYR A 132 5.31 9.94 1.03
CA TYR A 132 4.83 11.31 0.92
C TYR A 132 4.26 11.81 2.26
N ALA A 133 3.37 11.05 2.90
CA ALA A 133 2.78 11.43 4.18
C ALA A 133 3.83 11.56 5.29
N THR A 134 4.80 10.63 5.34
CA THR A 134 5.92 10.67 6.28
C THR A 134 6.77 11.93 6.07
N THR A 135 7.08 12.25 4.82
CA THR A 135 7.83 13.46 4.46
C THR A 135 7.10 14.73 4.89
N LEU A 136 5.79 14.79 4.70
CA LEU A 136 4.99 15.93 5.12
C LEU A 136 4.95 16.05 6.65
N LEU A 137 4.68 14.97 7.38
CA LEU A 137 4.68 14.97 8.84
C LEU A 137 6.01 15.46 9.42
N ALA A 138 7.14 15.00 8.88
CA ALA A 138 8.47 15.42 9.31
C ALA A 138 8.73 16.92 9.08
N ARG A 139 8.03 17.57 8.14
CA ARG A 139 8.18 19.00 7.81
C ARG A 139 7.32 19.93 8.66
N ILE A 140 6.33 19.42 9.40
CA ILE A 140 5.41 20.26 10.20
C ILE A 140 6.15 20.94 11.36
N GLY A 141 7.10 20.25 11.99
CA GLY A 141 7.91 20.78 13.07
C GLY A 141 7.23 20.74 14.44
N THR A 142 7.67 21.62 15.33
CA THR A 142 7.23 21.66 16.74
C THR A 142 6.20 22.75 17.00
N CYS A 143 5.32 22.52 17.98
CA CYS A 143 4.35 23.49 18.44
C CYS A 143 5.06 24.70 19.06
N ALA A 144 4.71 25.90 18.60
CA ALA A 144 5.31 27.15 19.09
C ALA A 144 5.03 27.44 20.58
N THR A 145 3.97 26.86 21.14
CA THR A 145 3.52 27.12 22.52
C THR A 145 4.11 26.14 23.53
N CYS A 146 4.10 24.83 23.23
CA CYS A 146 4.54 23.78 24.16
C CYS A 146 5.85 23.09 23.74
N GLY A 147 6.34 23.30 22.51
CA GLY A 147 7.55 22.69 21.98
C GLY A 147 7.42 21.22 21.57
N GLU A 148 6.22 20.65 21.63
CA GLU A 148 5.97 19.26 21.23
C GLU A 148 6.08 19.07 19.71
N ASP A 149 6.64 17.94 19.27
CA ASP A 149 6.67 17.55 17.87
C ASP A 149 5.26 17.19 17.40
N ILE A 150 4.71 18.01 16.50
CA ILE A 150 3.32 17.89 16.05
C ILE A 150 3.13 16.58 15.28
N GLY A 151 4.08 16.21 14.42
CA GLY A 151 3.97 14.99 13.63
C GLY A 151 3.94 13.74 14.53
N ARG A 152 4.81 13.70 15.55
CA ARG A 152 4.82 12.61 16.53
C ARG A 152 3.54 12.56 17.37
N ALA A 153 3.07 13.71 17.86
CA ALA A 153 1.85 13.77 18.67
C ALA A 153 0.63 13.31 17.86
N SER A 154 0.50 13.77 16.62
CA SER A 154 -0.57 13.35 15.71
C SER A 154 -0.48 11.87 15.34
N PHE A 155 0.72 11.29 15.21
CA PHE A 155 0.87 9.85 14.97
C PHE A 155 0.38 9.01 16.15
N ILE A 156 0.77 9.36 17.38
CA ILE A 156 0.27 8.68 18.60
C ILE A 156 -1.25 8.78 18.67
N ARG A 157 -1.79 9.95 18.37
CA ARG A 157 -3.23 10.18 18.34
C ARG A 157 -3.94 9.31 17.30
N ALA A 158 -3.43 9.28 16.08
CA ALA A 158 -3.96 8.46 15.00
C ALA A 158 -3.94 6.96 15.37
N ALA A 159 -2.84 6.48 15.94
CA ALA A 159 -2.71 5.08 16.37
C ALA A 159 -3.79 4.72 17.41
N HIS A 160 -4.00 5.60 18.40
CA HIS A 160 -5.06 5.41 19.41
C HIS A 160 -6.45 5.39 18.78
N LEU A 161 -6.73 6.30 17.84
CA LEU A 161 -8.03 6.33 17.13
C LEU A 161 -8.24 5.07 16.31
N LEU A 162 -7.21 4.61 15.59
CA LEU A 162 -7.26 3.37 14.81
C LEU A 162 -7.58 2.17 15.70
N THR A 163 -6.88 2.01 16.83
CA THR A 163 -7.17 0.92 17.78
C THR A 163 -8.62 0.94 18.22
N ARG A 164 -9.15 2.11 18.60
CA ARG A 164 -10.55 2.22 19.03
C ARG A 164 -11.53 1.89 17.92
N VAL A 165 -11.29 2.34 16.69
CA VAL A 165 -12.13 1.98 15.55
C VAL A 165 -12.13 0.46 15.34
N VAL A 166 -10.94 -0.15 15.32
CA VAL A 166 -10.80 -1.60 15.16
C VAL A 166 -11.48 -2.36 16.31
N ASP A 167 -11.46 -1.85 17.54
CA ASP A 167 -12.13 -2.46 18.69
C ASP A 167 -13.65 -2.42 18.61
N THR A 168 -14.23 -1.54 17.78
CA THR A 168 -15.69 -1.54 17.53
C THR A 168 -16.13 -2.62 16.55
N ALA A 169 -15.20 -3.22 15.81
CA ALA A 169 -15.52 -4.25 14.83
C ALA A 169 -15.92 -5.57 15.53
N GLY A 170 -17.02 -6.16 15.05
CA GLY A 170 -17.43 -7.51 15.42
C GLY A 170 -16.53 -8.60 14.81
N PRO A 171 -16.84 -9.88 15.03
CA PRO A 171 -16.13 -10.98 14.37
C PRO A 171 -16.29 -10.91 12.85
N GLY A 172 -15.33 -11.47 12.12
CA GLY A 172 -15.30 -11.46 10.65
C GLY A 172 -14.09 -10.74 10.08
N SER A 173 -14.17 -10.37 8.80
CA SER A 173 -13.15 -9.56 8.15
C SER A 173 -13.48 -8.06 8.26
N LEU A 174 -12.44 -7.26 8.29
CA LEU A 174 -12.47 -5.82 8.44
C LEU A 174 -11.76 -5.17 7.26
N HIS A 175 -12.40 -4.18 6.66
CA HIS A 175 -11.81 -3.36 5.61
C HIS A 175 -12.01 -1.89 5.99
N LEU A 176 -10.89 -1.21 6.26
CA LEU A 176 -10.85 0.19 6.65
C LEU A 176 -10.28 1.02 5.50
N VAL A 177 -10.91 2.14 5.21
CA VAL A 177 -10.42 3.13 4.24
C VAL A 177 -10.33 4.48 4.92
N CYS A 178 -9.16 5.10 4.92
CA CYS A 178 -8.96 6.47 5.36
C CYS A 178 -8.67 7.35 4.15
N SER A 179 -9.38 8.47 4.04
CA SER A 179 -9.11 9.49 3.04
C SER A 179 -8.82 10.83 3.70
N VAL A 180 -7.74 11.48 3.28
CA VAL A 180 -7.33 12.80 3.78
C VAL A 180 -7.06 13.71 2.60
N SER A 181 -7.77 14.82 2.53
CA SER A 181 -7.57 15.83 1.51
C SER A 181 -6.29 16.62 1.81
N THR A 182 -5.26 16.39 1.00
CA THR A 182 -4.06 17.24 0.98
C THR A 182 -4.10 18.10 -0.28
N ALA A 183 -3.41 19.24 -0.30
CA ALA A 183 -3.21 19.97 -1.54
C ALA A 183 -1.88 19.51 -2.15
N PRO A 184 -1.82 19.04 -3.42
CA PRO A 184 -2.90 19.01 -4.41
C PRO A 184 -3.82 17.77 -4.39
N ASP A 185 -3.41 16.66 -3.77
CA ASP A 185 -4.07 15.35 -3.93
C ASP A 185 -4.74 14.82 -2.65
N THR A 186 -5.76 13.96 -2.81
CA THR A 186 -6.32 13.19 -1.69
C THR A 186 -5.49 11.95 -1.46
N LEU A 187 -4.95 11.79 -0.24
CA LEU A 187 -4.28 10.56 0.16
C LEU A 187 -5.31 9.56 0.65
N VAL A 188 -5.17 8.31 0.22
CA VAL A 188 -6.03 7.20 0.62
C VAL A 188 -5.15 6.07 1.15
N ALA A 189 -5.49 5.54 2.32
CA ALA A 189 -4.85 4.36 2.88
C ALA A 189 -5.91 3.31 3.22
N VAL A 190 -5.54 2.04 3.03
CA VAL A 190 -6.43 0.89 3.23
C VAL A 190 -5.80 -0.07 4.23
N LEU A 191 -6.60 -0.55 5.17
CA LEU A 191 -6.20 -1.57 6.13
C LEU A 191 -7.20 -2.72 6.11
N ARG A 192 -6.70 -3.94 5.88
CA ARG A 192 -7.49 -5.17 5.80
C ARG A 192 -7.15 -6.10 6.95
N VAL A 193 -8.18 -6.77 7.47
CA VAL A 193 -8.06 -7.88 8.42
C VAL A 193 -8.92 -9.01 7.91
N GLU A 194 -8.32 -10.11 7.50
CA GLU A 194 -9.05 -11.21 6.84
C GLU A 194 -9.83 -12.09 7.81
N GLU A 195 -9.37 -12.23 9.06
CA GLU A 195 -10.04 -13.08 10.04
C GLU A 195 -9.83 -12.56 11.47
N ARG A 196 -10.90 -12.00 12.05
CA ARG A 196 -10.95 -11.67 13.47
C ARG A 196 -11.66 -12.77 14.25
N THR A 197 -10.92 -13.43 15.12
CA THR A 197 -11.46 -14.28 16.19
C THR A 197 -11.34 -13.55 17.53
N ASP A 198 -12.11 -13.98 18.55
CA ASP A 198 -12.12 -13.34 19.88
C ASP A 198 -10.73 -13.28 20.57
N ASP A 199 -9.72 -14.02 20.07
CA ASP A 199 -8.46 -14.25 20.79
C ASP A 199 -7.27 -13.38 20.31
N ALA A 200 -7.34 -12.76 19.12
CA ALA A 200 -6.41 -11.69 18.68
C ALA A 200 -6.77 -11.13 17.30
N ILE A 201 -6.57 -9.83 17.10
CA ILE A 201 -6.57 -9.18 15.78
C ILE A 201 -5.17 -9.30 15.20
N ARG A 202 -5.03 -9.86 13.99
CA ARG A 202 -3.77 -9.82 13.24
C ARG A 202 -3.88 -8.76 12.16
N LEU A 203 -3.26 -7.61 12.41
CA LEU A 203 -3.11 -6.54 11.43
C LEU A 203 -1.83 -6.79 10.64
N ASP A 204 -1.86 -6.50 9.34
CA ASP A 204 -0.61 -6.29 8.60
C ASP A 204 0.05 -5.03 9.15
N GLU A 205 1.30 -5.16 9.61
CA GLU A 205 2.02 -4.06 10.27
C GLU A 205 2.30 -2.90 9.29
N SER A 206 2.48 -3.20 8.01
CA SER A 206 2.77 -2.19 6.98
C SER A 206 1.51 -1.41 6.63
N GLU A 207 0.38 -2.09 6.42
CA GLU A 207 -0.93 -1.45 6.21
C GLU A 207 -1.32 -0.60 7.43
N ALA A 208 -1.14 -1.12 8.65
CA ALA A 208 -1.47 -0.39 9.85
C ALA A 208 -0.60 0.87 10.02
N LEU A 209 0.68 0.78 9.70
CA LEU A 209 1.61 1.90 9.75
C LEU A 209 1.26 2.98 8.72
N GLU A 210 1.02 2.59 7.46
CA GLU A 210 0.58 3.51 6.41
C GLU A 210 -0.72 4.20 6.80
N PHE A 211 -1.74 3.43 7.16
CA PHE A 211 -3.05 3.94 7.55
C PHE A 211 -2.94 4.95 8.70
N THR A 212 -2.16 4.61 9.72
CA THR A 212 -1.90 5.51 10.85
C THR A 212 -1.18 6.78 10.40
N THR A 213 -0.23 6.68 9.47
CA THR A 213 0.53 7.81 8.94
C THR A 213 -0.38 8.78 8.16
N VAL A 214 -1.27 8.28 7.30
CA VAL A 214 -2.22 9.11 6.55
C VAL A 214 -3.22 9.79 7.50
N LEU A 215 -3.78 9.05 8.46
CA LEU A 215 -4.67 9.64 9.47
C LEU A 215 -3.95 10.70 10.32
N ALA A 216 -2.71 10.43 10.72
CA ALA A 216 -1.88 11.37 11.48
C ALA A 216 -1.63 12.66 10.69
N LEU A 217 -1.38 12.56 9.38
CA LEU A 217 -1.22 13.72 8.52
C LEU A 217 -2.49 14.58 8.55
N GLY A 218 -3.66 13.96 8.38
CA GLY A 218 -4.94 14.68 8.43
C GLY A 218 -5.16 15.42 9.74
N ILE A 219 -4.79 14.80 10.87
CA ILE A 219 -4.85 15.41 12.21
C ILE A 219 -3.88 16.59 12.28
N ALA A 220 -2.62 16.38 11.90
CA ALA A 220 -1.55 17.36 12.03
C ALA A 220 -1.79 18.62 11.18
N THR A 221 -2.37 18.45 9.98
CA THR A 221 -2.68 19.56 9.06
C THR A 221 -4.08 20.12 9.25
N ARG A 222 -4.92 19.50 10.11
CA ARG A 222 -6.36 19.78 10.23
C ARG A 222 -7.09 19.73 8.88
N SER A 223 -6.64 18.82 8.01
CA SER A 223 -7.24 18.60 6.71
C SER A 223 -8.63 17.97 6.85
N ALA A 224 -9.49 18.24 5.87
CA ALA A 224 -10.72 17.48 5.73
C ALA A 224 -10.37 16.01 5.44
N GLY A 225 -11.10 15.09 6.05
CA GLY A 225 -10.88 13.67 5.85
C GLY A 225 -12.01 12.83 6.44
N GLY A 226 -11.97 11.54 6.12
CA GLY A 226 -12.94 10.57 6.57
C GLY A 226 -12.30 9.21 6.77
N LEU A 227 -12.98 8.40 7.57
CA LEU A 227 -12.67 7.00 7.75
C LEU A 227 -13.94 6.20 7.53
N VAL A 228 -13.83 5.13 6.77
CA VAL A 228 -14.91 4.17 6.52
C VAL A 228 -14.45 2.80 7.00
N MET A 229 -15.36 2.06 7.60
CA MET A 229 -15.16 0.70 8.05
C MET A 229 -16.25 -0.20 7.46
N ARG A 230 -15.85 -1.20 6.69
CA ARG A 230 -16.70 -2.31 6.25
C ARG A 230 -16.35 -3.55 7.04
N THR A 231 -17.35 -4.19 7.63
CA THR A 231 -17.21 -5.51 8.27
C THR A 231 -17.98 -6.53 7.46
N THR A 232 -17.32 -7.63 7.13
CA THR A 232 -17.89 -8.73 6.36
C THR A 232 -17.85 -10.00 7.20
N THR A 233 -19.00 -10.65 7.36
CA THR A 233 -19.11 -11.94 8.04
C THR A 233 -19.81 -12.92 7.11
N PRO A 234 -19.33 -14.18 6.98
CA PRO A 234 -19.96 -15.17 6.12
C PRO A 234 -21.46 -15.28 6.39
N ASP A 235 -22.25 -15.42 5.31
CA ASP A 235 -23.70 -15.60 5.34
C ASP A 235 -24.52 -14.45 5.98
N THR A 236 -23.92 -13.28 6.16
CA THR A 236 -24.59 -12.06 6.64
C THR A 236 -24.40 -10.88 5.70
N THR A 237 -25.28 -9.90 5.79
CA THR A 237 -25.16 -8.62 5.09
C THR A 237 -23.97 -7.84 5.63
N ASP A 238 -23.16 -7.30 4.72
CA ASP A 238 -22.03 -6.46 5.10
C ASP A 238 -22.50 -5.21 5.82
N ARG A 239 -21.73 -4.75 6.80
CA ARG A 239 -22.05 -3.51 7.51
C ARG A 239 -21.00 -2.46 7.25
N VAL A 240 -21.45 -1.25 6.97
CA VAL A 240 -20.58 -0.10 6.73
C VAL A 240 -20.86 1.00 7.73
N TYR A 241 -19.80 1.48 8.35
CA TYR A 241 -19.78 2.60 9.28
C TYR A 241 -18.80 3.65 8.79
N GLY A 242 -19.00 4.91 9.18
CA GLY A 242 -18.08 5.98 8.81
C GLY A 242 -17.92 7.04 9.88
N TRP A 243 -16.77 7.68 9.87
CA TRP A 243 -16.43 8.81 10.73
C TRP A 243 -15.84 9.93 9.88
N ARG A 244 -16.09 11.16 10.29
CA ARG A 244 -15.49 12.36 9.72
C ARG A 244 -14.35 12.82 10.62
N LEU A 245 -13.21 13.13 10.02
CA LEU A 245 -12.10 13.74 10.73
C LEU A 245 -12.42 15.21 11.02
N ARG A 246 -12.46 15.58 12.30
CA ARG A 246 -12.64 16.96 12.76
C ARG A 246 -11.59 17.31 13.81
N GLY A 247 -10.59 18.09 13.40
CA GLY A 247 -9.43 18.37 14.24
C GLY A 247 -8.69 17.06 14.55
N GLU A 248 -8.69 16.67 15.82
CA GLU A 248 -8.00 15.47 16.30
C GLU A 248 -8.95 14.31 16.64
N ASN A 249 -10.23 14.42 16.24
CA ASN A 249 -11.31 13.50 16.57
C ASN A 249 -11.98 12.92 15.34
N LEU A 250 -12.57 11.73 15.53
CA LEU A 250 -13.41 11.05 14.55
C LEU A 250 -14.87 11.16 14.99
N ASP A 251 -15.61 12.06 14.35
CA ASP A 251 -17.03 12.25 14.62
C ASP A 251 -17.85 11.23 13.83
N PRO A 252 -18.81 10.51 14.44
CA PRO A 252 -19.59 9.48 13.75
C PRO A 252 -20.45 10.09 12.63
N LEU A 253 -20.44 9.45 11.46
CA LEU A 253 -21.37 9.73 10.38
C LEU A 253 -22.69 9.01 10.61
N THR A 254 -23.79 9.65 10.20
CA THR A 254 -25.09 9.00 10.14
C THR A 254 -25.13 7.95 9.02
N ALA A 255 -26.03 6.97 9.13
CA ALA A 255 -26.24 5.97 8.07
C ALA A 255 -26.46 6.60 6.67
N SER A 256 -27.19 7.73 6.60
CA SER A 256 -27.40 8.47 5.35
C SER A 256 -26.12 9.13 4.83
N GLU A 257 -25.31 9.74 5.68
CA GLU A 257 -24.04 10.34 5.26
C GLU A 257 -23.04 9.28 4.74
N VAL A 258 -23.01 8.09 5.35
CA VAL A 258 -22.16 6.99 4.88
C VAL A 258 -22.68 6.43 3.55
N PHE A 259 -24.00 6.28 3.40
CA PHE A 259 -24.64 5.86 2.16
C PHE A 259 -24.32 6.83 1.01
N ASP A 260 -24.48 8.13 1.24
CA ASP A 260 -24.21 9.17 0.24
C ASP A 260 -22.74 9.15 -0.19
N ALA A 261 -21.81 8.92 0.74
CA ALA A 261 -20.39 8.78 0.45
C ALA A 261 -20.08 7.55 -0.44
N TYR A 262 -20.73 6.40 -0.21
CA TYR A 262 -20.58 5.21 -1.05
C TYR A 262 -21.23 5.32 -2.43
N CYS A 263 -22.26 6.15 -2.54
CA CYS A 263 -22.94 6.40 -3.81
C CYS A 263 -22.30 7.55 -4.59
N THR A 264 -21.12 8.02 -4.21
CA THR A 264 -20.40 9.10 -4.90
C THR A 264 -19.04 8.59 -5.37
N ASP A 265 -18.78 8.69 -6.67
CA ASP A 265 -17.50 8.32 -7.26
C ASP A 265 -16.41 9.29 -6.79
N ILE A 266 -15.27 8.76 -6.34
CA ILE A 266 -14.24 9.55 -5.66
C ILE A 266 -13.44 10.44 -6.64
N GLU A 267 -13.37 10.09 -7.92
CA GLU A 267 -12.63 10.85 -8.94
C GLU A 267 -13.53 11.90 -9.62
N SER A 268 -14.75 11.52 -9.98
CA SER A 268 -15.68 12.35 -10.75
C SER A 268 -16.70 13.10 -9.90
N GLY A 269 -17.01 12.60 -8.70
CA GLY A 269 -18.12 13.08 -7.87
C GLY A 269 -19.51 12.66 -8.39
N ASP A 270 -19.57 11.80 -9.42
CA ASP A 270 -20.82 11.33 -9.99
C ASP A 270 -21.53 10.30 -9.09
N LEU A 271 -22.85 10.20 -9.23
CA LEU A 271 -23.63 9.24 -8.46
C LEU A 271 -23.45 7.81 -9.00
N VAL A 272 -23.02 6.92 -8.13
CA VAL A 272 -22.91 5.49 -8.37
C VAL A 272 -24.11 4.78 -7.75
N SER A 273 -24.57 3.70 -8.39
CA SER A 273 -25.68 2.90 -7.84
C SER A 273 -25.25 2.23 -6.54
N PRO A 274 -26.13 2.18 -5.51
CA PRO A 274 -25.78 1.56 -4.25
C PRO A 274 -25.53 0.06 -4.42
N GLU A 275 -24.51 -0.44 -3.72
CA GLU A 275 -24.18 -1.86 -3.68
C GLU A 275 -25.29 -2.67 -2.97
N SER A 276 -25.74 -3.76 -3.59
CA SER A 276 -26.72 -4.66 -3.00
C SER A 276 -26.07 -5.52 -1.91
N GLY A 277 -26.74 -5.71 -0.77
CA GLY A 277 -26.24 -6.56 0.31
C GLY A 277 -25.32 -5.84 1.30
N VAL A 278 -25.46 -4.51 1.40
CA VAL A 278 -24.74 -3.66 2.34
C VAL A 278 -25.72 -2.88 3.22
N ASP A 279 -25.55 -2.98 4.54
CA ASP A 279 -26.27 -2.23 5.56
C ASP A 279 -25.41 -1.07 6.08
N TYR A 280 -25.87 0.16 5.83
CA TYR A 280 -25.22 1.38 6.32
C TYR A 280 -25.72 1.73 7.72
N GLY A 281 -24.79 1.90 8.66
CA GLY A 281 -25.11 2.16 10.06
C GLY A 281 -24.39 3.38 10.61
N THR A 282 -24.95 3.94 11.68
CA THR A 282 -24.22 4.89 12.53
C THR A 282 -23.25 4.09 13.41
N PRO A 283 -21.95 4.42 13.44
CA PRO A 283 -21.02 3.69 14.29
C PRO A 283 -21.31 3.90 15.78
N PRO A 284 -20.87 2.96 16.64
CA PRO A 284 -20.81 3.21 18.07
C PRO A 284 -19.87 4.38 18.37
N ASP A 285 -20.15 5.08 19.47
CA ASP A 285 -19.26 6.13 19.98
C ASP A 285 -17.91 5.50 20.33
N LEU A 286 -16.83 6.09 19.84
CA LEU A 286 -15.45 5.67 20.15
C LEU A 286 -15.07 6.04 21.61
N GLY A 287 -15.95 6.74 22.32
CA GLY A 287 -15.76 7.22 23.68
C GLY A 287 -14.84 8.43 23.73
N ASP A 288 -14.90 9.13 24.87
CA ASP A 288 -14.01 10.27 25.10
C ASP A 288 -12.56 9.81 25.07
N THR A 289 -11.70 10.57 24.40
CA THR A 289 -10.33 10.12 24.09
C THR A 289 -9.35 10.22 25.26
N GLY A 290 -9.90 10.29 26.48
CA GLY A 290 -9.32 11.10 27.54
C GLY A 290 -9.29 12.57 27.11
N GLU A 291 -9.19 13.47 28.08
CA GLU A 291 -8.74 14.84 27.80
C GLU A 291 -7.48 14.71 26.93
N GLY A 292 -7.61 14.97 25.63
CA GLY A 292 -6.50 15.55 24.91
C GLY A 292 -6.07 16.68 25.82
N THR A 293 -4.82 16.70 26.25
CA THR A 293 -4.26 17.88 26.88
C THR A 293 -4.70 19.01 25.96
N HIS A 294 -5.68 19.80 26.44
CA HIS A 294 -6.37 20.80 25.65
C HIS A 294 -5.34 21.90 25.42
N HIS A 295 -4.39 21.64 24.54
CA HIS A 295 -3.48 22.60 24.00
C HIS A 295 -4.33 23.35 23.00
N THR A 296 -5.00 24.37 23.52
CA THR A 296 -5.64 25.36 22.66
C THR A 296 -4.50 26.00 21.88
N HIS A 297 -4.36 25.62 20.61
CA HIS A 297 -3.43 26.22 19.65
C HIS A 297 -3.79 27.68 19.38
#